data_AF-A0A969KQM1-F1
#
_entry.id   AF-A0A969KQM1-F1
#
_cell.length_a   1.000
_cell.length_b   1.000
_cell.length_c   1.000
_cell.angle_alpha   90.00
_cell.angle_beta   90.00
_cell.angle_gamma   90.00
#
_symmetry.space_group_name_H-M   'P 1'
#
loop_
_entity.id
_entity.type
_entity.pdbx_description
1 polymer ?
#
loop_
_entity_poly.entity_id
_entity_poly.type
_entity_poly.pdbx_seq_one_letter_code
_entity_poly.pdbx_strand_id
1 'polypeptide(L)' 'GGGEGRAPIGRSGPVTPWGKPALGYKTRKKKKLSNSMIVRRRRRTSKRGRGGRDA' A
#
# COMPACT_ATOMS: atom_id res chain seq x y z
N GLY A 1 -0.88 -5.50 -17.65
CA GLY A 1 0.20 -5.76 -18.62
C GLY A 1 -0.38 -6.61 -19.70
N GLY A 2 -0.15 -6.25 -20.96
CA GLY A 2 -0.57 -7.03 -22.12
C GLY A 2 0.44 -8.14 -22.40
N GLY A 3 -0.09 -9.27 -22.84
CA GLY A 3 0.61 -10.44 -23.34
C GLY A 3 -0.45 -11.28 -24.05
N GLU A 4 -0.10 -11.90 -25.16
CA GLU A 4 -1.05 -12.60 -26.04
C GLU A 4 -1.73 -13.81 -25.34
N GLY A 5 -1.21 -14.22 -24.17
CA GLY A 5 -1.83 -15.16 -23.24
C GLY A 5 -1.74 -14.71 -21.78
N ARG A 6 -1.82 -15.64 -20.82
CA ARG A 6 -1.65 -15.31 -19.40
C ARG A 6 -0.22 -14.78 -19.16
N ALA A 7 -0.13 -13.53 -18.71
CA ALA A 7 1.15 -12.88 -18.42
C ALA A 7 1.38 -12.69 -16.90
N PRO A 8 2.64 -12.76 -16.44
CA PRO A 8 3.00 -12.33 -15.09
C PRO A 8 2.84 -10.80 -14.93
N ILE A 9 2.88 -10.31 -13.69
CA ILE A 9 2.60 -8.89 -13.37
C ILE A 9 3.60 -7.91 -14.04
N GLY A 10 4.85 -8.33 -14.25
CA GLY A 10 5.88 -7.54 -14.95
C GLY A 10 6.33 -6.26 -14.22
N ARG A 11 6.01 -6.13 -12.92
CA ARG A 11 6.39 -4.99 -12.06
C ARG A 11 6.91 -5.52 -10.72
N SER A 12 7.63 -4.68 -9.98
CA SER A 12 8.15 -5.01 -8.64
C SER A 12 7.06 -5.44 -7.63
N GLY A 13 5.80 -5.06 -7.88
CA GLY A 13 4.65 -5.55 -7.15
C GLY A 13 3.34 -5.23 -7.89
N PRO A 14 2.21 -5.74 -7.38
CA PRO A 14 0.90 -5.45 -7.93
C PRO A 14 0.56 -3.96 -7.74
N VAL A 15 0.03 -3.37 -8.81
CA VAL A 15 -0.40 -1.97 -8.84
C VAL A 15 -1.90 -1.89 -9.10
N THR A 16 -2.51 -0.80 -8.67
CA THR A 16 -3.88 -0.46 -9.06
C THR A 16 -3.92 -0.09 -10.54
N PRO A 17 -5.10 -0.06 -11.17
CA PRO A 17 -5.25 0.42 -12.55
C PRO A 17 -4.70 1.84 -12.78
N TRP A 18 -4.59 2.64 -11.72
CA TRP A 18 -4.04 4.01 -11.73
C TRP A 18 -2.56 4.10 -11.33
N GLY A 19 -1.84 2.97 -11.31
CA GLY A 19 -0.39 2.94 -11.11
C GLY A 19 0.10 3.07 -9.66
N LYS A 20 -0.80 3.10 -8.66
CA LYS A 20 -0.39 3.14 -7.23
C LYS A 20 -0.15 1.73 -6.70
N PRO A 21 0.75 1.51 -5.71
CA PRO A 21 0.95 0.20 -5.13
C PRO A 21 -0.35 -0.35 -4.50
N ALA A 22 -0.75 -1.57 -4.86
CA ALA A 22 -1.98 -2.19 -4.36
C ALA A 22 -1.80 -2.80 -2.96
N LEU A 23 -0.58 -3.24 -2.63
CA LEU A 23 -0.27 -3.93 -1.39
C LEU A 23 0.71 -3.12 -0.54
N GLY A 24 0.48 -3.11 0.78
CA GLY A 24 1.41 -2.56 1.77
C GLY A 24 1.41 -1.04 1.93
N TYR A 25 0.95 -0.28 0.94
CA TYR A 25 0.93 1.17 0.99
C TYR A 25 -0.14 1.72 1.94
N LYS A 26 0.27 2.56 2.90
CA LYS A 26 -0.67 3.25 3.81
C LYS A 26 -1.23 4.48 3.12
N THR A 27 -2.51 4.43 2.75
CA THR A 27 -3.20 5.51 2.01
C THR A 27 -3.78 6.64 2.88
N ARG A 28 -3.81 6.50 4.22
CA ARG A 28 -4.34 7.55 5.11
C ARG A 28 -3.39 8.75 5.19
N LYS A 29 -3.92 9.94 4.90
CA LYS A 29 -3.21 11.22 5.07
C LYS A 29 -2.77 11.44 6.53
N LYS A 30 -1.50 11.84 6.73
CA LYS A 30 -0.88 12.05 8.05
C LYS A 30 -1.46 13.24 8.84
N LYS A 31 -1.95 14.29 8.16
CA LYS A 31 -2.41 15.54 8.78
C LYS A 31 -3.94 15.66 8.95
N LYS A 32 -4.70 14.55 8.99
CA LYS A 32 -6.15 14.62 9.24
C LYS A 32 -6.41 15.00 10.71
N LEU A 33 -7.31 15.96 10.95
CA LEU A 33 -7.74 16.38 12.29
C LEU A 33 -8.27 15.19 13.12
N SER A 34 -9.03 14.29 12.48
CA SER A 34 -9.54 13.07 13.13
C SER A 34 -8.46 12.09 13.61
N ASN A 35 -7.17 12.37 13.40
CA ASN A 35 -6.10 11.59 14.01
C ASN A 35 -6.02 11.76 15.53
N SER A 36 -6.44 12.90 16.09
CA SER A 36 -6.45 13.12 17.55
C SER A 36 -7.42 12.18 18.27
N MET A 37 -8.54 11.84 17.61
CA MET A 37 -9.57 10.96 18.17
C MET A 37 -9.27 9.46 18.00
N ILE A 38 -8.15 9.08 17.38
CA ILE A 38 -7.81 7.65 17.18
C ILE A 38 -7.00 7.14 18.37
N VAL A 39 -7.65 6.42 19.29
CA VAL A 39 -7.02 5.81 20.46
C VAL A 39 -6.16 4.58 20.11
N ARG A 40 -6.66 3.68 19.24
CA ARG A 40 -5.92 2.48 18.81
C ARG A 40 -6.23 2.11 17.37
N ARG A 41 -5.19 1.70 16.62
CA ARG A 41 -5.33 1.18 15.25
C ARG A 41 -5.58 -0.34 15.26
N ARG A 42 -6.45 -0.81 14.37
CA ARG A 42 -6.83 -2.24 14.25
C ARG A 42 -5.64 -3.18 14.01
N ARG A 43 -4.69 -2.78 13.17
CA ARG A 43 -3.50 -3.60 12.85
C ARG A 43 -2.33 -3.21 13.77
N ARG A 44 -1.84 -4.18 14.54
CA ARG A 44 -0.68 -4.02 15.44
C ARG A 44 0.63 -3.85 14.67
N THR A 45 0.75 -4.48 13.50
CA THR A 45 1.96 -4.41 12.69
C THR A 45 1.85 -3.29 11.66
N SER A 46 2.48 -2.16 11.95
CA SER A 46 2.89 -1.20 10.93
C SER A 46 3.85 -1.93 9.97
N LYS A 47 3.43 -2.30 8.74
CA LYS A 47 4.36 -2.92 7.77
C LYS A 47 5.58 -2.04 7.42
N ARG A 48 5.58 -0.76 7.82
CA ARG A 48 6.77 0.10 7.78
C ARG A 48 7.89 -0.34 8.73
N GLY A 49 7.56 -1.01 9.84
CA GLY A 49 8.56 -1.49 10.81
C GLY A 49 9.28 -2.79 10.39
N ARG A 50 8.89 -3.41 9.27
CA ARG A 50 9.55 -4.60 8.70
C ARG A 50 10.24 -4.30 7.37
N GLY A 51 10.94 -3.17 7.26
CA GLY A 51 11.69 -2.82 6.05
C GLY A 51 10.85 -2.88 4.77
N GLY A 52 9.57 -2.50 4.86
CA GLY A 52 8.67 -2.44 3.72
C GLY A 52 9.08 -1.27 2.84
N ARG A 53 10.09 -1.53 2.00
CA ARG A 53 10.67 -0.70 0.95
C ARG A 53 9.76 0.46 0.60
N ASP A 54 10.25 1.64 0.92
CA ASP A 54 9.67 2.92 0.54
C ASP A 54 9.26 2.87 -0.94
N ALA A 55 7.99 3.15 -1.15
CA ALA A 55 7.42 3.61 -2.40
C ALA A 55 6.53 4.81 -2.05
#